data_AF-A0A945L068-F1
#
_entry.id   AF-A0A945L068-F1
#
_cell.length_a   1.000
_cell.length_b   1.000
_cell.length_c   1.000
_cell.angle_alpha   90.00
_cell.angle_beta   90.00
_cell.angle_gamma   90.00
#
_symmetry.space_group_name_H-M   'P 1'
#
loop_
_entity.id
_entity.type
_entity.pdbx_description
1 polymer ?
#
loop_
_entity_poly.entity_id
_entity_poly.type
_entity_poly.pdbx_seq_one_letter_code
_entity_poly.pdbx_strand_id
1 'polypeptide(L)'
;FGSPHGVARSSDIFLWAKASTPSRETLASLADAVARPPQLVPRPGDIHRAQVFSNMWNLPNRSTPNLAKIEDRLDWSIQFYHDQVEQRHWYGFWDYGDVMHTYDADRHVWRYDVGGYAWDNSELSSDMWLWYTFLRSGDPKAFRLAEAMNRHNRDVDIYHLGRFVGFGTRHNVQHWGCSAKQLRISTCMNRRFHYFLTTDERTGDVLQEVIEADRQLATLNARRKVAFDPNKKDFNEPANSEQCRISVGTDYGATVSNWLTAWERTGSPKYRDWIENSMQSIGNAKWGFFSNRFIFDPKTKRMSPIEGEPPMASHLSIMFGLPEVVAELIQLLDVPKFEKAWLQYCELCNAPKEISSQVLGESYKAPSFTNSHSRIIAYAAALKGDNKLAARAAADFLDHQWKDWKPKLETEHIDGTEVLNPIDEATWVSTNGAAQWGLAAIQASALIPKAVSEH
;
A
#
# COMPACT_ATOMS: atom_id res chain seq x y z
N PHE A 1 -13.10 19.51 7.28
CA PHE A 1 -12.19 18.38 6.93
C PHE A 1 -12.71 17.60 5.74
N GLY A 2 -14.01 17.28 5.67
CA GLY A 2 -14.67 16.79 4.46
C GLY A 2 -14.85 17.90 3.43
N SER A 3 -13.79 18.24 2.68
CA SER A 3 -13.82 19.30 1.67
C SER A 3 -13.07 18.83 0.41
N PRO A 4 -13.63 19.06 -0.79
CA PRO A 4 -12.95 18.76 -2.05
C PRO A 4 -11.92 19.84 -2.43
N HIS A 5 -11.78 20.93 -1.67
CA HIS A 5 -10.88 22.02 -2.06
C HIS A 5 -9.43 21.54 -2.12
N GLY A 6 -8.94 21.36 -3.35
CA GLY A 6 -7.60 20.93 -3.69
C GLY A 6 -7.47 19.51 -4.24
N VAL A 7 -8.58 18.76 -4.38
CA VAL A 7 -8.58 17.53 -5.19
C VAL A 7 -8.52 17.87 -6.68
N ALA A 8 -8.09 16.93 -7.50
CA ALA A 8 -7.99 17.06 -8.95
C ALA A 8 -8.72 15.91 -9.66
N ARG A 9 -8.81 16.01 -10.99
CA ARG A 9 -9.20 14.91 -11.88
C ARG A 9 -8.54 15.12 -13.23
N SER A 10 -7.97 14.05 -13.78
CA SER A 10 -7.43 14.02 -15.14
C SER A 10 -8.37 13.28 -16.07
N SER A 11 -8.53 13.79 -17.30
CA SER A 11 -9.32 13.16 -18.37
C SER A 11 -8.50 13.13 -19.65
N ASP A 12 -8.41 11.97 -20.29
CA ASP A 12 -7.71 11.83 -21.57
C ASP A 12 -8.66 12.23 -22.71
N ILE A 13 -8.22 13.18 -23.53
CA ILE A 13 -8.95 13.63 -24.71
C ILE A 13 -8.10 13.32 -25.95
N PHE A 14 -8.70 12.61 -26.90
CA PHE A 14 -8.05 12.24 -28.15
C PHE A 14 -8.62 13.04 -29.31
N LEU A 15 -7.74 13.60 -30.15
CA LEU A 15 -8.12 14.38 -31.33
C LEU A 15 -7.56 13.72 -32.59
N TRP A 16 -8.43 13.41 -33.55
CA TRP A 16 -8.05 12.87 -34.86
C TRP A 16 -8.43 13.84 -35.98
N ALA A 17 -7.43 14.47 -36.59
CA ALA A 17 -7.62 15.23 -37.81
C ALA A 17 -7.69 14.28 -39.01
N LYS A 18 -8.74 14.42 -39.84
CA LYS A 18 -8.92 13.67 -41.09
C LYS A 18 -9.14 14.64 -42.24
N ALA A 19 -8.52 14.38 -43.39
CA ALA A 19 -8.66 15.22 -44.59
C ALA A 19 -10.08 15.18 -45.19
N SER A 20 -10.85 14.15 -44.87
CA SER A 20 -12.25 13.97 -45.25
C SER A 20 -12.95 13.09 -44.21
N THR A 21 -14.28 12.98 -44.28
CA THR A 21 -15.06 12.10 -43.41
C THR A 21 -14.55 10.65 -43.53
N PRO A 22 -14.10 10.02 -42.41
CA PRO A 22 -13.58 8.66 -42.46
C PRO A 22 -14.69 7.62 -42.70
N SER A 23 -14.29 6.41 -43.07
CA SER A 23 -15.23 5.27 -43.14
C SER A 23 -15.81 4.96 -41.75
N ARG A 24 -16.98 4.30 -41.73
CA ARG A 24 -17.60 3.84 -40.47
C ARG A 24 -16.69 2.88 -39.70
N GLU A 25 -16.00 2.00 -40.41
CA GLU A 25 -15.02 1.06 -39.84
C GLU A 25 -13.87 1.81 -39.16
N THR A 26 -13.32 2.83 -39.84
CA THR A 26 -12.27 3.67 -39.25
C THR A 26 -12.77 4.35 -37.98
N LEU A 27 -13.98 4.91 -38.00
CA LEU A 27 -14.57 5.56 -36.82
C LEU A 27 -14.73 4.58 -35.65
N ALA A 28 -15.18 3.35 -35.91
CA ALA A 28 -15.29 2.30 -34.89
C ALA A 28 -13.91 1.92 -34.31
N SER A 29 -12.90 1.74 -35.15
CA SER A 29 -11.53 1.46 -34.69
C SER A 29 -10.93 2.60 -33.85
N LEU A 30 -11.24 3.86 -34.18
CA LEU A 30 -10.83 5.00 -33.37
C LEU A 30 -11.53 4.99 -32.00
N ALA A 31 -12.84 4.69 -31.95
CA ALA A 31 -13.58 4.56 -30.70
C ALA A 31 -13.03 3.44 -29.81
N ASP A 32 -12.69 2.28 -30.39
CA ASP A 32 -12.06 1.17 -29.65
C ASP A 32 -10.69 1.59 -29.08
N ALA A 33 -9.90 2.35 -29.86
CA ALA A 33 -8.61 2.87 -29.42
C ALA A 33 -8.73 3.93 -28.31
N VAL A 34 -9.79 4.76 -28.30
CA VAL A 34 -10.11 5.65 -27.15
C VAL A 34 -10.43 4.83 -25.92
N ALA A 35 -11.33 3.87 -26.05
CA ALA A 35 -11.88 3.14 -24.92
C ALA A 35 -10.83 2.25 -24.24
N ARG A 36 -9.92 1.67 -25.03
CA ARG A 36 -8.83 0.80 -24.54
C ARG A 36 -7.52 1.10 -25.28
N PRO A 37 -6.80 2.17 -24.92
CA PRO A 37 -5.54 2.52 -25.55
C PRO A 37 -4.53 1.36 -25.46
N PRO A 38 -3.95 0.90 -26.59
CA PRO A 38 -2.92 -0.14 -26.56
C PRO A 38 -1.70 0.31 -25.74
N GLN A 39 -1.22 -0.54 -24.84
CA GLN A 39 -0.06 -0.26 -24.00
C GLN A 39 1.04 -1.32 -24.26
N LEU A 40 2.22 -0.87 -24.66
CA LEU A 40 3.41 -1.71 -24.68
C LEU A 40 4.02 -1.78 -23.28
N VAL A 41 4.37 -2.98 -22.82
CA VAL A 41 4.97 -3.22 -21.50
C VAL A 41 6.12 -4.22 -21.61
N PRO A 42 7.16 -4.11 -20.75
CA PRO A 42 8.20 -5.13 -20.67
C PRO A 42 7.62 -6.47 -20.21
N ARG A 43 8.28 -7.58 -20.57
CA ARG A 43 7.87 -8.91 -20.09
C ARG A 43 8.15 -9.02 -18.58
N PRO A 44 7.29 -9.70 -17.79
CA PRO A 44 7.49 -9.88 -16.35
C PRO A 44 8.90 -10.35 -15.95
N GLY A 45 9.43 -11.34 -16.68
CA GLY A 45 10.78 -11.86 -16.42
C GLY A 45 11.90 -10.84 -16.65
N ASP A 46 11.70 -9.86 -17.54
CA ASP A 46 12.68 -8.80 -17.80
C ASP A 46 12.65 -7.76 -16.68
N ILE A 47 11.45 -7.40 -16.20
CA ILE A 47 11.26 -6.51 -15.05
C ILE A 47 11.89 -7.13 -13.79
N HIS A 48 11.62 -8.41 -13.53
CA HIS A 48 12.18 -9.12 -12.39
C HIS A 48 13.72 -9.12 -12.42
N ARG A 49 14.33 -9.36 -13.59
CA ARG A 49 15.80 -9.30 -13.74
C ARG A 49 16.39 -7.91 -13.54
N ALA A 50 15.60 -6.85 -13.75
CA ALA A 50 16.03 -5.48 -13.47
C ALA A 50 16.10 -5.16 -11.97
N GLN A 51 15.53 -6.02 -11.10
CA GLN A 51 15.57 -5.88 -9.63
C GLN A 51 15.03 -4.52 -9.14
N VAL A 52 13.95 -4.06 -9.77
CA VAL A 52 13.23 -2.82 -9.44
C VAL A 52 11.95 -3.12 -8.66
N PHE A 53 11.44 -2.09 -7.96
CA PHE A 53 10.24 -2.17 -7.13
C PHE A 53 10.33 -3.20 -6.00
N SER A 54 11.43 -3.18 -5.25
CA SER A 54 11.75 -4.11 -4.17
C SER A 54 12.19 -5.51 -4.62
N ASN A 55 13.01 -6.16 -3.80
CA ASN A 55 13.46 -7.55 -3.96
C ASN A 55 12.53 -8.56 -3.27
N MET A 56 11.33 -8.14 -2.84
CA MET A 56 10.38 -8.96 -2.10
C MET A 56 9.39 -9.73 -2.99
N TRP A 57 9.54 -9.73 -4.31
CA TRP A 57 8.62 -10.40 -5.24
C TRP A 57 9.38 -11.23 -6.29
N ASN A 58 8.70 -12.20 -6.89
CA ASN A 58 9.22 -13.07 -7.94
C ASN A 58 8.07 -13.49 -8.88
N LEU A 59 8.38 -14.07 -10.03
CA LEU A 59 7.39 -14.59 -10.99
C LEU A 59 6.45 -15.63 -10.34
N PRO A 60 5.21 -15.81 -10.88
CA PRO A 60 4.27 -16.79 -10.38
C PRO A 60 4.88 -18.18 -10.32
N ASN A 61 4.64 -18.87 -9.20
CA ASN A 61 5.18 -20.20 -8.99
C ASN A 61 4.05 -21.16 -8.66
N ARG A 62 3.84 -22.18 -9.49
CA ARG A 62 2.78 -23.20 -9.33
C ARG A 62 3.35 -24.62 -9.18
N SER A 63 4.63 -24.74 -8.82
CA SER A 63 5.37 -26.01 -8.79
C SER A 63 4.96 -26.98 -7.68
N THR A 64 4.29 -26.50 -6.63
CA THR A 64 3.79 -27.34 -5.53
C THR A 64 2.32 -27.03 -5.25
N PRO A 65 1.56 -27.94 -4.60
CA PRO A 65 0.13 -27.74 -4.36
C PRO A 65 -0.21 -26.46 -3.58
N ASN A 66 0.61 -26.08 -2.59
CA ASN A 66 0.37 -24.85 -1.82
C ASN A 66 0.66 -23.60 -2.64
N LEU A 67 1.77 -23.59 -3.38
CA LEU A 67 2.11 -22.49 -4.27
C LEU A 67 1.05 -22.32 -5.36
N ALA A 68 0.57 -23.42 -5.95
CA ALA A 68 -0.54 -23.38 -6.92
C ALA A 68 -1.83 -22.79 -6.33
N LYS A 69 -2.24 -23.21 -5.12
CA LYS A 69 -3.42 -22.65 -4.43
C LYS A 69 -3.31 -21.16 -4.14
N ILE A 70 -2.09 -20.68 -3.85
CA ILE A 70 -1.84 -19.25 -3.64
C ILE A 70 -2.08 -18.47 -4.93
N GLU A 71 -1.50 -18.94 -6.04
CA GLU A 71 -1.69 -18.30 -7.36
C GLU A 71 -3.16 -18.38 -7.80
N ASP A 72 -3.86 -19.49 -7.55
CA ASP A 72 -5.31 -19.62 -7.84
C ASP A 72 -6.14 -18.57 -7.10
N ARG A 73 -5.82 -18.30 -5.83
CA ARG A 73 -6.53 -17.27 -5.05
C ARG A 73 -6.15 -15.86 -5.51
N LEU A 74 -4.91 -15.61 -5.90
CA LEU A 74 -4.50 -14.31 -6.49
C LEU A 74 -5.29 -14.05 -7.78
N ASP A 75 -5.33 -15.03 -8.70
CA ASP A 75 -6.06 -14.93 -9.97
C ASP A 75 -7.57 -14.73 -9.73
N TRP A 76 -8.15 -15.50 -8.79
CA TRP A 76 -9.56 -15.35 -8.41
C TRP A 76 -9.86 -13.95 -7.85
N SER A 77 -9.00 -13.41 -6.99
CA SER A 77 -9.20 -12.08 -6.42
C SER A 77 -9.14 -10.99 -7.49
N ILE A 78 -8.23 -11.06 -8.45
CA ILE A 78 -8.19 -10.09 -9.56
C ILE A 78 -9.46 -10.17 -10.40
N GLN A 79 -9.92 -11.39 -10.73
CA GLN A 79 -11.15 -11.59 -11.48
C GLN A 79 -12.37 -11.02 -10.73
N PHE A 80 -12.48 -11.29 -9.42
CA PHE A 80 -13.58 -10.78 -8.61
C PHE A 80 -13.64 -9.25 -8.63
N TYR A 81 -12.52 -8.56 -8.35
CA TYR A 81 -12.50 -7.09 -8.37
C TYR A 81 -12.76 -6.51 -9.76
N HIS A 82 -12.23 -7.14 -10.81
CA HIS A 82 -12.52 -6.76 -12.20
C HIS A 82 -14.03 -6.78 -12.48
N ASP A 83 -14.72 -7.84 -12.07
CA ASP A 83 -16.15 -7.99 -12.34
C ASP A 83 -17.01 -7.10 -11.44
N GLN A 84 -16.58 -6.84 -10.20
CA GLN A 84 -17.30 -5.92 -9.30
C GLN A 84 -17.35 -4.49 -9.84
N VAL A 85 -16.35 -4.02 -10.60
CA VAL A 85 -16.39 -2.67 -11.19
C VAL A 85 -17.63 -2.49 -12.05
N GLU A 86 -17.92 -3.45 -12.93
CA GLU A 86 -19.10 -3.42 -13.80
C GLU A 86 -20.38 -3.67 -13.00
N GLN A 87 -20.45 -4.75 -12.22
CA GLN A 87 -21.66 -5.15 -11.49
C GLN A 87 -22.13 -4.09 -10.49
N ARG A 88 -21.20 -3.34 -9.90
CA ARG A 88 -21.50 -2.31 -8.89
C ARG A 88 -21.51 -0.91 -9.47
N HIS A 89 -21.29 -0.79 -10.78
CA HIS A 89 -21.21 0.49 -11.48
C HIS A 89 -20.29 1.47 -10.77
N TRP A 90 -19.06 1.04 -10.44
CA TRP A 90 -18.01 1.92 -9.90
C TRP A 90 -17.44 2.82 -11.01
N TYR A 91 -18.36 3.55 -11.63
CA TYR A 91 -18.15 4.53 -12.68
C TYR A 91 -18.58 5.89 -12.15
N GLY A 92 -18.02 6.93 -12.74
CA GLY A 92 -18.37 8.29 -12.36
C GLY A 92 -17.24 9.24 -12.71
N PHE A 93 -17.58 10.52 -12.84
CA PHE A 93 -16.59 11.56 -13.11
C PHE A 93 -15.54 11.63 -11.99
N TRP A 94 -15.96 11.45 -10.75
CA TRP A 94 -15.07 11.43 -9.59
C TRP A 94 -14.68 10.03 -9.15
N ASP A 95 -15.52 9.03 -9.40
CA ASP A 95 -15.43 7.72 -8.73
C ASP A 95 -14.64 6.66 -9.52
N TYR A 96 -14.67 6.73 -10.86
CA TYR A 96 -14.06 5.67 -11.68
C TYR A 96 -12.56 5.56 -11.42
N GLY A 97 -12.18 4.35 -10.99
CA GLY A 97 -10.82 3.92 -10.70
C GLY A 97 -10.66 3.37 -9.29
N ASP A 98 -11.45 3.84 -8.32
CA ASP A 98 -11.45 3.30 -6.97
C ASP A 98 -12.38 2.09 -6.81
N VAL A 99 -12.27 1.42 -5.67
CA VAL A 99 -13.10 0.29 -5.25
C VAL A 99 -13.67 0.54 -3.86
N MET A 100 -14.69 -0.21 -3.45
CA MET A 100 -15.23 -0.10 -2.09
C MET A 100 -14.44 -0.95 -1.09
N HIS A 101 -14.54 -0.64 0.20
CA HIS A 101 -13.68 -1.17 1.27
C HIS A 101 -14.26 -2.41 1.97
N THR A 102 -15.57 -2.44 2.29
CA THR A 102 -16.19 -3.58 3.00
C THR A 102 -17.62 -3.86 2.55
N TYR A 103 -17.99 -5.15 2.61
CA TYR A 103 -19.27 -5.67 2.16
C TYR A 103 -20.35 -5.69 3.24
N ASP A 104 -21.61 -5.53 2.81
CA ASP A 104 -22.82 -5.70 3.61
C ASP A 104 -23.56 -6.95 3.10
N ALA A 105 -23.44 -8.04 3.85
CA ALA A 105 -24.01 -9.33 3.47
C ALA A 105 -25.54 -9.38 3.63
N ASP A 106 -26.13 -8.51 4.45
CA ASP A 106 -27.59 -8.46 4.63
C ASP A 106 -28.27 -7.73 3.45
N ARG A 107 -27.57 -6.76 2.86
CA ARG A 107 -28.08 -5.94 1.74
C ARG A 107 -27.53 -6.33 0.38
N HIS A 108 -26.62 -7.31 0.30
CA HIS A 108 -25.95 -7.72 -0.94
C HIS A 108 -25.31 -6.57 -1.71
N VAL A 109 -24.69 -5.64 -0.98
CA VAL A 109 -24.01 -4.46 -1.52
C VAL A 109 -22.72 -4.18 -0.76
N TRP A 110 -21.78 -3.50 -1.42
CA TRP A 110 -20.71 -2.83 -0.70
C TRP A 110 -21.28 -1.70 0.15
N ARG A 111 -20.65 -1.40 1.29
CA ARG A 111 -21.13 -0.42 2.28
C ARG A 111 -20.93 1.04 1.84
N TYR A 112 -21.45 1.38 0.67
CA TYR A 112 -21.30 2.67 0.00
C TYR A 112 -21.81 3.86 0.83
N ASP A 113 -22.71 3.61 1.79
CA ASP A 113 -23.36 4.60 2.63
C ASP A 113 -22.87 4.60 4.10
N VAL A 114 -21.96 3.69 4.48
CA VAL A 114 -21.55 3.51 5.88
C VAL A 114 -20.14 4.03 6.16
N GLY A 115 -20.00 5.34 6.29
CA GLY A 115 -18.80 5.99 6.80
C GLY A 115 -17.52 5.48 6.13
N GLY A 116 -16.60 4.92 6.93
CA GLY A 116 -15.33 4.39 6.45
C GLY A 116 -15.39 3.00 5.80
N TYR A 117 -16.54 2.49 5.38
CA TYR A 117 -16.63 1.20 4.69
C TYR A 117 -16.93 1.32 3.19
N ALA A 118 -17.11 2.55 2.70
CA ALA A 118 -17.37 2.87 1.30
C ALA A 118 -16.07 2.91 0.50
N TRP A 119 -15.75 3.99 -0.24
CA TRP A 119 -14.54 4.09 -1.08
C TRP A 119 -13.26 3.80 -0.31
N ASP A 120 -12.39 2.97 -0.89
CA ASP A 120 -11.21 2.37 -0.26
C ASP A 120 -10.02 3.34 -0.17
N ASN A 121 -9.89 4.28 -1.11
CA ASN A 121 -8.86 5.31 -1.10
C ASN A 121 -7.45 4.78 -0.74
N SER A 122 -7.01 3.69 -1.36
CA SER A 122 -5.71 3.05 -1.10
C SER A 122 -5.47 2.50 0.32
N GLU A 123 -6.51 2.25 1.13
CA GLU A 123 -6.32 1.73 2.49
C GLU A 123 -5.62 0.36 2.46
N LEU A 124 -4.55 0.22 3.25
CA LEU A 124 -3.69 -0.96 3.26
C LEU A 124 -3.11 -1.35 1.88
N SER A 125 -2.76 -0.37 1.05
CA SER A 125 -1.97 -0.56 -0.16
C SER A 125 -2.60 -1.49 -1.23
N SER A 126 -3.91 -1.36 -1.44
CA SER A 126 -4.63 -1.96 -2.58
C SER A 126 -3.91 -1.73 -3.91
N ASP A 127 -3.38 -0.53 -4.14
CA ASP A 127 -2.62 -0.18 -5.34
C ASP A 127 -1.40 -1.09 -5.54
N MET A 128 -0.60 -1.30 -4.49
CA MET A 128 0.63 -2.09 -4.56
C MET A 128 0.31 -3.55 -4.82
N TRP A 129 -0.76 -4.08 -4.24
CA TRP A 129 -1.20 -5.45 -4.50
C TRP A 129 -1.52 -5.65 -6.00
N LEU A 130 -2.28 -4.74 -6.59
CA LEU A 130 -2.62 -4.80 -8.02
C LEU A 130 -1.36 -4.67 -8.90
N TRP A 131 -0.48 -3.72 -8.60
CA TRP A 131 0.76 -3.55 -9.35
C TRP A 131 1.69 -4.75 -9.25
N TYR A 132 1.94 -5.29 -8.05
CA TYR A 132 2.77 -6.48 -7.92
C TYR A 132 2.15 -7.69 -8.63
N THR A 133 0.83 -7.81 -8.63
CA THR A 133 0.16 -8.86 -9.40
C THR A 133 0.47 -8.71 -10.89
N PHE A 134 0.36 -7.49 -11.44
CA PHE A 134 0.73 -7.20 -12.83
C PHE A 134 2.22 -7.45 -13.12
N LEU A 135 3.15 -6.96 -12.27
CA LEU A 135 4.60 -7.12 -12.48
C LEU A 135 4.99 -8.60 -12.59
N ARG A 136 4.30 -9.47 -11.85
CA ARG A 136 4.53 -10.91 -11.81
C ARG A 136 3.97 -11.62 -13.03
N SER A 137 2.70 -11.37 -13.35
CA SER A 137 1.95 -12.19 -14.31
C SER A 137 1.89 -11.58 -15.72
N GLY A 138 1.99 -10.26 -15.84
CA GLY A 138 1.65 -9.54 -17.05
C GLY A 138 0.14 -9.51 -17.34
N ASP A 139 -0.71 -9.85 -16.37
CA ASP A 139 -2.16 -9.89 -16.54
C ASP A 139 -2.74 -8.51 -16.91
N PRO A 140 -3.36 -8.35 -18.10
CA PRO A 140 -3.94 -7.08 -18.51
C PRO A 140 -5.09 -6.61 -17.59
N LYS A 141 -5.80 -7.50 -16.89
CA LYS A 141 -6.85 -7.09 -15.95
C LYS A 141 -6.25 -6.40 -14.73
N ALA A 142 -5.21 -7.01 -14.13
CA ALA A 142 -4.46 -6.40 -13.05
C ALA A 142 -3.86 -5.04 -13.48
N PHE A 143 -3.31 -4.94 -14.70
CA PHE A 143 -2.81 -3.67 -15.23
C PHE A 143 -3.89 -2.59 -15.28
N ARG A 144 -5.05 -2.89 -15.87
CA ARG A 144 -6.12 -1.89 -16.04
C ARG A 144 -6.76 -1.48 -14.73
N LEU A 145 -6.92 -2.41 -13.79
CA LEU A 145 -7.36 -2.08 -12.42
C LEU A 145 -6.34 -1.16 -11.73
N ALA A 146 -5.05 -1.51 -11.78
CA ALA A 146 -3.99 -0.72 -11.15
C ALA A 146 -3.84 0.68 -11.78
N GLU A 147 -3.92 0.76 -13.12
CA GLU A 147 -3.88 2.02 -13.86
C GLU A 147 -5.06 2.93 -13.50
N ALA A 148 -6.28 2.39 -13.53
CA ALA A 148 -7.48 3.17 -13.20
C ALA A 148 -7.43 3.65 -11.73
N MET A 149 -7.05 2.76 -10.82
CA MET A 149 -6.87 3.08 -9.39
C MET A 149 -5.82 4.15 -9.18
N ASN A 150 -4.66 4.08 -9.84
CA ASN A 150 -3.68 5.15 -9.70
C ASN A 150 -4.11 6.47 -10.33
N ARG A 151 -4.78 6.45 -11.48
CA ARG A 151 -5.33 7.68 -12.09
C ARG A 151 -6.37 8.34 -11.18
N HIS A 152 -7.16 7.55 -10.46
CA HIS A 152 -8.08 8.03 -9.43
C HIS A 152 -7.34 8.53 -8.19
N ASN A 153 -6.60 7.65 -7.51
CA ASN A 153 -6.01 7.91 -6.19
C ASN A 153 -4.95 9.02 -6.24
N ARG A 154 -4.26 9.19 -7.38
CA ARG A 154 -3.28 10.28 -7.56
C ARG A 154 -3.93 11.65 -7.70
N ASP A 155 -5.21 11.75 -8.04
CA ASP A 155 -5.89 13.02 -8.33
C ASP A 155 -7.03 13.30 -7.34
N VAL A 156 -7.92 12.33 -7.11
CA VAL A 156 -9.17 12.52 -6.36
C VAL A 156 -8.97 12.37 -4.85
N ASP A 157 -8.18 11.38 -4.42
CA ASP A 157 -8.03 11.03 -3.01
C ASP A 157 -6.94 11.82 -2.28
N ILE A 158 -6.14 12.60 -3.02
CA ILE A 158 -5.09 13.46 -2.50
C ILE A 158 -5.34 14.93 -2.81
N TYR A 159 -4.65 15.79 -2.06
CA TYR A 159 -4.75 17.24 -2.24
C TYR A 159 -3.50 17.79 -2.93
N HIS A 160 -3.72 18.54 -4.00
CA HIS A 160 -2.70 19.20 -4.83
C HIS A 160 -2.49 20.67 -4.46
N LEU A 161 -3.41 21.25 -3.69
CA LEU A 161 -3.33 22.64 -3.23
C LEU A 161 -4.07 22.86 -1.91
N GLY A 162 -3.98 24.07 -1.40
CA GLY A 162 -4.71 24.52 -0.22
C GLY A 162 -4.20 23.89 1.07
N ARG A 163 -5.05 23.90 2.10
CA ARG A 163 -4.69 23.55 3.47
C ARG A 163 -4.14 22.14 3.65
N PHE A 164 -4.55 21.19 2.79
CA PHE A 164 -4.19 19.78 2.94
C PHE A 164 -3.20 19.29 1.88
N VAL A 165 -2.61 20.19 1.08
CA VAL A 165 -1.67 19.85 0.00
C VAL A 165 -0.64 18.81 0.44
N GLY A 166 -0.48 17.74 -0.34
CA GLY A 166 0.44 16.64 -0.06
C GLY A 166 -0.11 15.54 0.86
N PHE A 167 -1.28 15.72 1.49
CA PHE A 167 -1.99 14.63 2.17
C PHE A 167 -2.99 13.94 1.26
N GLY A 168 -3.29 12.68 1.56
CA GLY A 168 -4.51 12.02 1.08
C GLY A 168 -5.55 11.80 2.18
N THR A 169 -6.74 11.41 1.78
CA THR A 169 -7.88 11.20 2.66
C THR A 169 -8.14 9.72 2.89
N ARG A 170 -8.24 9.31 4.15
CA ARG A 170 -8.68 7.96 4.52
C ARG A 170 -10.07 7.62 3.92
N HIS A 171 -10.25 6.37 3.51
CA HIS A 171 -11.51 5.73 3.08
C HIS A 171 -12.78 6.24 3.77
N ASN A 172 -13.80 6.56 2.96
CA ASN A 172 -15.06 7.16 3.38
C ASN A 172 -16.16 7.10 2.28
N VAL A 173 -17.41 7.45 2.60
CA VAL A 173 -18.52 7.61 1.64
C VAL A 173 -18.19 8.59 0.53
N GLN A 174 -17.46 9.65 0.84
CA GLN A 174 -16.90 10.57 -0.16
C GLN A 174 -15.39 10.45 -0.16
N HIS A 175 -14.74 10.45 -1.31
CA HIS A 175 -13.28 10.39 -1.44
C HIS A 175 -12.51 11.39 -0.55
N TRP A 176 -13.09 12.57 -0.26
CA TRP A 176 -12.51 13.57 0.63
C TRP A 176 -13.21 13.70 2.00
N GLY A 177 -14.19 12.86 2.30
CA GLY A 177 -15.09 13.00 3.46
C GLY A 177 -14.42 12.81 4.82
N CYS A 178 -13.46 11.90 4.93
CA CYS A 178 -12.85 11.58 6.23
C CYS A 178 -11.96 12.72 6.76
N SER A 179 -11.90 12.84 8.09
CA SER A 179 -11.03 13.81 8.76
C SER A 179 -9.57 13.37 8.93
N ALA A 180 -9.26 12.09 8.70
CA ALA A 180 -7.88 11.61 8.69
C ALA A 180 -7.24 11.96 7.35
N LYS A 181 -6.48 13.07 7.34
CA LYS A 181 -5.62 13.48 6.23
C LYS A 181 -4.20 13.04 6.57
N GLN A 182 -3.62 12.15 5.76
CA GLN A 182 -2.40 11.41 6.13
C GLN A 182 -1.53 11.10 4.92
N LEU A 183 -0.21 11.00 5.15
CA LEU A 183 0.77 10.70 4.10
C LEU A 183 0.67 9.29 3.56
N ARG A 184 0.14 8.36 4.36
CA ARG A 184 -0.04 6.95 3.99
C ARG A 184 -0.91 6.73 2.74
N ILE A 185 -1.75 7.71 2.40
CA ILE A 185 -2.60 7.69 1.20
C ILE A 185 -1.88 8.38 0.03
N SER A 186 -1.22 9.50 0.31
CA SER A 186 -0.45 10.26 -0.68
C SER A 186 0.98 9.75 -0.91
N THR A 187 1.33 8.55 -0.44
CA THR A 187 2.66 7.95 -0.64
C THR A 187 2.95 7.66 -2.12
N CYS A 188 4.18 7.94 -2.56
CA CYS A 188 4.64 7.58 -3.90
C CYS A 188 4.69 6.07 -4.14
N MET A 189 4.77 5.22 -3.10
CA MET A 189 4.84 3.76 -3.29
C MET A 189 3.68 3.25 -4.13
N ASN A 190 2.47 3.76 -3.90
CA ASN A 190 1.29 3.31 -4.61
C ASN A 190 1.32 3.65 -6.10
N ARG A 191 2.02 4.73 -6.52
CA ARG A 191 1.90 5.30 -7.87
C ARG A 191 3.17 5.35 -8.71
N ARG A 192 4.34 5.05 -8.12
CA ARG A 192 5.61 5.00 -8.87
C ARG A 192 5.61 3.90 -9.94
N PHE A 193 4.89 2.81 -9.71
CA PHE A 193 4.69 1.74 -10.70
C PHE A 193 4.11 2.31 -11.99
N HIS A 194 3.01 3.05 -11.90
CA HIS A 194 2.37 3.69 -13.04
C HIS A 194 3.36 4.58 -13.79
N TYR A 195 4.02 5.52 -13.10
CA TYR A 195 4.98 6.43 -13.73
C TYR A 195 6.09 5.70 -14.48
N PHE A 196 6.78 4.76 -13.83
CA PHE A 196 7.93 4.08 -14.43
C PHE A 196 7.55 3.09 -15.55
N LEU A 197 6.33 2.55 -15.53
CA LEU A 197 5.85 1.61 -16.56
C LEU A 197 5.17 2.30 -17.75
N THR A 198 4.50 3.44 -17.53
CA THR A 198 3.70 4.11 -18.56
C THR A 198 4.29 5.44 -19.02
N THR A 199 5.30 5.95 -18.30
CA THR A 199 5.91 7.27 -18.53
C THR A 199 4.93 8.45 -18.40
N ASP A 200 3.77 8.24 -17.78
CA ASP A 200 2.73 9.26 -17.65
C ASP A 200 3.21 10.50 -16.85
N GLU A 201 3.30 11.64 -17.53
CA GLU A 201 3.85 12.87 -17.00
C GLU A 201 2.99 13.47 -15.88
N ARG A 202 1.66 13.28 -15.91
CA ARG A 202 0.78 13.75 -14.82
C ARG A 202 1.09 13.03 -13.51
N THR A 203 1.39 11.73 -13.55
CA THR A 203 1.92 11.00 -12.39
C THR A 203 3.25 11.59 -11.99
N GLY A 204 4.11 11.91 -12.95
CA GLY A 204 5.37 12.61 -12.73
C GLY A 204 5.20 13.94 -11.97
N ASP A 205 4.19 14.73 -12.30
CA ASP A 205 3.83 15.96 -11.61
C ASP A 205 3.39 15.66 -10.17
N VAL A 206 2.49 14.71 -9.96
CA VAL A 206 2.04 14.33 -8.61
C VAL A 206 3.19 13.80 -7.76
N LEU A 207 4.07 12.98 -8.34
CA LEU A 207 5.29 12.50 -7.67
C LEU A 207 6.21 13.66 -7.27
N GLN A 208 6.24 14.74 -8.06
CA GLN A 208 7.00 15.97 -7.74
C GLN A 208 6.31 16.79 -6.63
N GLU A 209 4.98 16.89 -6.65
CA GLU A 209 4.19 17.61 -5.66
C GLU A 209 4.35 17.03 -4.24
N VAL A 210 4.44 15.70 -4.11
CA VAL A 210 4.48 15.03 -2.80
C VAL A 210 5.88 14.82 -2.22
N ILE A 211 6.96 15.21 -2.91
CA ILE A 211 8.35 15.02 -2.45
C ILE A 211 8.54 15.53 -1.01
N GLU A 212 8.00 16.71 -0.71
CA GLU A 212 8.11 17.35 0.60
C GLU A 212 6.79 17.38 1.37
N ALA A 213 5.86 16.44 1.07
CA ALA A 213 4.60 16.31 1.80
C ALA A 213 4.82 16.10 3.32
N ASP A 214 5.98 15.58 3.72
CA ASP A 214 6.42 15.46 5.11
C ASP A 214 6.34 16.78 5.91
N ARG A 215 6.47 17.94 5.24
CA ARG A 215 6.35 19.26 5.88
C ARG A 215 4.98 19.47 6.52
N GLN A 216 3.94 18.83 5.98
CA GLN A 216 2.58 18.94 6.50
C GLN A 216 2.39 18.28 7.87
N LEU A 217 3.32 17.43 8.31
CA LEU A 217 3.30 16.87 9.66
C LEU A 217 3.40 17.98 10.73
N ALA A 218 3.99 19.14 10.39
CA ALA A 218 4.03 20.31 11.26
C ALA A 218 2.75 21.16 11.22
N THR A 219 1.89 20.99 10.20
CA THR A 219 0.65 21.77 10.05
C THR A 219 -0.56 21.02 10.60
N LEU A 220 -0.56 19.69 10.50
CA LEU A 220 -1.66 18.84 10.94
C LEU A 220 -1.17 17.56 11.61
N ASN A 221 -1.40 17.47 12.90
CA ASN A 221 -1.18 16.22 13.63
C ASN A 221 -2.29 15.20 13.33
N ALA A 222 -1.91 14.07 12.74
CA ALA A 222 -2.78 12.93 12.47
C ALA A 222 -3.40 12.32 13.75
N ARG A 223 -2.74 12.47 14.91
CA ARG A 223 -3.19 11.96 16.22
C ARG A 223 -3.87 13.00 17.11
N ARG A 224 -4.24 14.18 16.61
CA ARG A 224 -4.93 15.24 17.38
C ARG A 224 -6.24 14.84 18.11
N LYS A 225 -6.75 13.63 17.88
CA LYS A 225 -7.98 13.08 18.49
C LYS A 225 -7.73 11.81 19.34
N VAL A 226 -6.50 11.30 19.35
CA VAL A 226 -6.14 10.03 20.01
C VAL A 226 -4.84 10.21 20.79
N ALA A 227 -4.88 9.93 22.08
CA ALA A 227 -3.75 10.15 22.96
C ALA A 227 -2.70 9.07 22.71
N PHE A 228 -1.42 9.43 22.85
CA PHE A 228 -0.35 8.43 22.85
C PHE A 228 -0.28 7.68 24.18
N ASP A 229 -0.42 8.44 25.28
CA ASP A 229 -0.61 7.90 26.62
C ASP A 229 -2.12 7.84 26.89
N PRO A 230 -2.73 6.64 27.05
CA PRO A 230 -4.15 6.52 27.33
C PRO A 230 -4.57 7.21 28.65
N ASN A 231 -3.60 7.57 29.51
CA ASN A 231 -3.83 8.31 30.74
C ASN A 231 -3.78 9.84 30.56
N LYS A 232 -3.32 10.35 29.41
CA LYS A 232 -3.29 11.79 29.11
C LYS A 232 -4.53 12.19 28.32
N LYS A 233 -5.29 13.15 28.86
CA LYS A 233 -6.49 13.73 28.23
C LYS A 233 -6.20 14.95 27.34
N ASP A 234 -4.98 15.49 27.41
CA ASP A 234 -4.54 16.60 26.57
C ASP A 234 -3.87 16.07 25.29
N PHE A 235 -4.50 16.37 24.15
CA PHE A 235 -4.02 16.04 22.80
C PHE A 235 -3.11 17.14 22.22
N ASN A 236 -2.68 18.08 23.07
CA ASN A 236 -1.85 19.23 22.72
C ASN A 236 -0.38 18.80 22.52
N GLU A 237 -0.09 18.07 21.44
CA GLU A 237 1.26 18.19 20.86
C GLU A 237 1.42 19.67 20.46
N PRO A 238 2.52 20.36 20.85
CA PRO A 238 2.65 21.79 20.66
C PRO A 238 2.35 22.21 19.22
N ALA A 239 1.31 23.01 19.03
CA ALA A 239 1.17 23.80 17.82
C ALA A 239 2.22 24.91 17.92
N ASN A 240 3.09 25.02 16.90
CA ASN A 240 4.31 25.83 16.84
C ASN A 240 5.53 25.20 17.49
N SER A 241 6.24 24.39 16.72
CA SER A 241 7.65 24.10 16.97
C SER A 241 8.32 23.85 15.62
N GLU A 242 9.59 24.23 15.49
CA GLU A 242 10.39 23.92 14.29
C GLU A 242 10.52 22.40 14.04
N GLN A 243 10.00 21.59 14.95
CA GLN A 243 9.95 20.14 14.92
C GLN A 243 8.51 19.64 15.09
N CYS A 244 8.18 18.56 14.39
CA CYS A 244 6.91 17.84 14.48
C CYS A 244 7.18 16.37 14.74
N ARG A 245 6.12 15.56 14.71
CA ARG A 245 6.22 14.12 14.91
C ARG A 245 6.16 13.39 13.57
N ILE A 246 6.99 12.37 13.43
CA ILE A 246 6.88 11.38 12.34
C ILE A 246 6.74 9.98 12.93
N SER A 247 5.66 9.27 12.61
CA SER A 247 5.53 7.85 12.97
C SER A 247 6.29 6.96 11.99
N VAL A 248 6.90 5.88 12.48
CA VAL A 248 7.77 4.98 11.67
C VAL A 248 7.02 4.29 10.53
N GLY A 249 5.74 3.97 10.75
CA GLY A 249 4.93 3.27 9.78
C GLY A 249 4.33 4.17 8.71
N THR A 250 3.22 4.80 9.08
CA THR A 250 2.35 5.53 8.15
C THR A 250 2.95 6.84 7.64
N ASP A 251 3.83 7.48 8.40
CA ASP A 251 4.42 8.77 8.00
C ASP A 251 5.82 8.57 7.40
N TYR A 252 6.75 7.92 8.12
CA TYR A 252 8.11 7.70 7.65
C TYR A 252 8.15 6.82 6.41
N GLY A 253 7.39 5.71 6.37
CA GLY A 253 7.28 4.88 5.17
C GLY A 253 6.84 5.70 3.95
N ALA A 254 5.82 6.55 4.10
CA ALA A 254 5.37 7.42 3.01
C ALA A 254 6.43 8.46 2.63
N THR A 255 7.00 9.16 3.62
CA THR A 255 8.02 10.21 3.43
C THR A 255 9.27 9.68 2.73
N VAL A 256 9.85 8.58 3.21
CA VAL A 256 11.08 8.02 2.64
C VAL A 256 10.85 7.46 1.25
N SER A 257 9.64 6.98 0.96
CA SER A 257 9.25 6.57 -0.40
C SER A 257 9.18 7.73 -1.38
N ASN A 258 8.70 8.89 -0.92
CA ASN A 258 8.67 10.10 -1.73
C ASN A 258 10.09 10.58 -2.04
N TRP A 259 10.99 10.55 -1.04
CA TRP A 259 12.40 10.90 -1.24
C TRP A 259 13.14 9.90 -2.13
N LEU A 260 12.91 8.59 -1.96
CA LEU A 260 13.49 7.55 -2.81
C LEU A 260 13.08 7.76 -4.27
N THR A 261 11.78 7.94 -4.52
CA THR A 261 11.28 8.17 -5.87
C THR A 261 11.86 9.45 -6.48
N ALA A 262 12.03 10.51 -5.69
CA ALA A 262 12.69 11.73 -6.14
C ALA A 262 14.17 11.51 -6.46
N TRP A 263 14.88 10.74 -5.63
CA TRP A 263 16.28 10.40 -5.87
C TRP A 263 16.45 9.61 -7.17
N GLU A 264 15.64 8.57 -7.39
CA GLU A 264 15.66 7.77 -8.62
C GLU A 264 15.40 8.60 -9.87
N ARG A 265 14.44 9.54 -9.81
CA ARG A 265 14.07 10.39 -10.96
C ARG A 265 15.11 11.45 -11.30
N THR A 266 15.92 11.89 -10.33
CA THR A 266 16.77 13.07 -10.48
C THR A 266 18.26 12.81 -10.31
N GLY A 267 18.64 11.69 -9.68
CA GLY A 267 20.01 11.43 -9.23
C GLY A 267 20.52 12.41 -8.15
N SER A 268 19.65 13.27 -7.61
CA SER A 268 20.08 14.37 -6.74
C SER A 268 20.63 13.85 -5.39
N PRO A 269 21.86 14.22 -5.01
CA PRO A 269 22.46 13.79 -3.74
C PRO A 269 21.67 14.30 -2.52
N LYS A 270 20.96 15.43 -2.67
CA LYS A 270 20.10 15.98 -1.61
C LYS A 270 19.09 14.95 -1.07
N TYR A 271 18.41 14.22 -1.95
CA TYR A 271 17.40 13.24 -1.54
C TYR A 271 18.05 11.99 -0.96
N ARG A 272 19.16 11.55 -1.54
CA ARG A 272 19.99 10.48 -0.98
C ARG A 272 20.44 10.81 0.45
N ASP A 273 20.94 12.01 0.69
CA ASP A 273 21.40 12.46 2.00
C ASP A 273 20.25 12.44 3.02
N TRP A 274 19.04 12.86 2.64
CA TRP A 274 17.88 12.79 3.53
C TRP A 274 17.52 11.35 3.91
N ILE A 275 17.54 10.44 2.93
CA ILE A 275 17.31 9.02 3.14
C ILE A 275 18.36 8.43 4.07
N GLU A 276 19.65 8.57 3.75
CA GLU A 276 20.76 8.03 4.55
C GLU A 276 20.75 8.57 5.98
N ASN A 277 20.52 9.87 6.17
CA ASN A 277 20.39 10.47 7.49
C ASN A 277 19.22 9.85 8.28
N SER A 278 18.07 9.64 7.64
CA SER A 278 16.92 9.01 8.30
C SER A 278 17.18 7.54 8.68
N MET A 279 17.88 6.80 7.81
CA MET A 279 18.29 5.42 8.08
C MET A 279 19.26 5.37 9.27
N GLN A 280 20.21 6.30 9.34
CA GLN A 280 21.13 6.42 10.48
C GLN A 280 20.38 6.77 11.78
N SER A 281 19.41 7.68 11.74
CA SER A 281 18.59 8.02 12.91
C SER A 281 17.84 6.81 13.46
N ILE A 282 17.20 6.02 12.59
CA ILE A 282 16.51 4.79 13.00
C ILE A 282 17.52 3.74 13.49
N GLY A 283 18.60 3.49 12.75
CA GLY A 283 19.61 2.50 13.12
C GLY A 283 20.36 2.81 14.42
N ASN A 284 20.47 4.09 14.80
CA ASN A 284 21.08 4.51 16.07
C ASN A 284 20.08 4.62 17.22
N ALA A 285 18.78 4.58 16.96
CA ALA A 285 17.78 4.59 18.02
C ALA A 285 17.83 3.29 18.82
N LYS A 286 17.71 3.38 20.15
CA LYS A 286 17.74 2.22 21.07
C LYS A 286 16.83 1.08 20.63
N TRP A 287 15.64 1.42 20.12
CA TRP A 287 14.60 0.47 19.73
C TRP A 287 14.41 0.37 18.22
N GLY A 288 15.22 1.05 17.40
CA GLY A 288 15.08 1.03 15.94
C GLY A 288 13.66 1.37 15.50
N PHE A 289 13.05 0.49 14.69
CA PHE A 289 11.66 0.64 14.24
C PHE A 289 10.63 0.53 15.40
N PHE A 290 10.98 -0.15 16.51
CA PHE A 290 10.14 -0.19 17.71
C PHE A 290 10.12 1.12 18.49
N SER A 291 10.95 2.11 18.15
CA SER A 291 10.77 3.48 18.66
C SER A 291 9.41 4.05 18.25
N ASN A 292 8.76 3.51 17.20
CA ASN A 292 7.43 3.82 16.68
C ASN A 292 7.21 5.27 16.20
N ARG A 293 7.91 6.25 16.76
CA ARG A 293 7.90 7.65 16.35
C ARG A 293 9.25 8.32 16.64
N PHE A 294 9.49 9.40 15.92
CA PHE A 294 10.63 10.29 16.08
C PHE A 294 10.16 11.74 16.15
N ILE A 295 10.98 12.59 16.77
CA ILE A 295 10.93 14.04 16.59
C ILE A 295 11.53 14.32 15.21
N PHE A 296 10.85 15.10 14.38
CA PHE A 296 11.22 15.36 13.00
C PHE A 296 11.29 16.86 12.72
N ASP A 297 12.38 17.32 12.15
CA ASP A 297 12.49 18.68 11.64
C ASP A 297 12.18 18.71 10.14
N PRO A 298 11.04 19.28 9.70
CA PRO A 298 10.64 19.31 8.30
C PRO A 298 11.50 20.23 7.41
N LYS A 299 12.30 21.14 8.00
CA LYS A 299 13.24 21.99 7.25
C LYS A 299 14.54 21.23 6.96
N THR A 300 15.13 20.63 7.99
CA THR A 300 16.42 19.93 7.88
C THR A 300 16.30 18.44 7.53
N LYS A 301 15.07 17.90 7.57
CA LYS A 301 14.72 16.48 7.38
C LYS A 301 15.37 15.53 8.39
N ARG A 302 15.82 16.05 9.54
CA ARG A 302 16.47 15.26 10.59
C ARG A 302 15.44 14.62 11.52
N MET A 303 15.73 13.39 11.93
CA MET A 303 14.94 12.63 12.89
C MET A 303 15.75 12.38 14.17
N SER A 304 15.14 12.60 15.32
CA SER A 304 15.73 12.33 16.63
C SER A 304 14.84 11.37 17.43
N PRO A 305 15.41 10.32 18.06
CA PRO A 305 14.62 9.42 18.89
C PRO A 305 14.10 10.14 20.13
N ILE A 306 12.99 9.67 20.68
CA ILE A 306 12.47 10.17 21.96
C ILE A 306 13.06 9.32 23.08
N GLU A 307 13.82 9.94 23.98
CA GLU A 307 14.42 9.25 25.11
C GLU A 307 13.37 8.78 26.13
N GLY A 308 13.59 7.59 26.70
CA GLY A 308 12.74 7.04 27.75
C GLY A 308 11.44 6.35 27.28
N GLU A 309 11.08 6.39 26.00
CA GLU A 309 9.89 5.68 25.50
C GLU A 309 10.12 4.15 25.42
N PRO A 310 9.13 3.33 25.82
CA PRO A 310 9.20 1.88 25.68
C PRO A 310 9.04 1.47 24.21
N PRO A 311 9.52 0.28 23.81
CA PRO A 311 9.33 -0.23 22.46
C PRO A 311 7.84 -0.48 22.18
N MET A 312 7.40 -0.17 20.97
CA MET A 312 6.02 -0.34 20.53
C MET A 312 5.95 -0.66 19.03
N ALA A 313 4.94 -1.40 18.63
CA ALA A 313 4.56 -1.57 17.23
C ALA A 313 3.06 -1.26 17.05
N SER A 314 2.70 -0.76 15.87
CA SER A 314 1.32 -0.57 15.45
C SER A 314 1.01 -1.55 14.32
N HIS A 315 -0.19 -2.12 14.29
CA HIS A 315 -0.61 -2.98 13.18
C HIS A 315 -0.55 -2.26 11.83
N LEU A 316 -0.79 -0.95 11.81
CA LEU A 316 -0.69 -0.16 10.58
C LEU A 316 0.75 0.07 10.11
N SER A 317 1.77 -0.26 10.91
CA SER A 317 3.14 0.16 10.62
C SER A 317 3.68 -0.39 9.31
N ILE A 318 3.28 -1.61 8.96
CA ILE A 318 3.74 -2.27 7.75
C ILE A 318 2.70 -2.29 6.63
N MET A 319 1.55 -1.65 6.79
CA MET A 319 0.43 -1.87 5.86
C MET A 319 0.43 -0.91 4.66
N PHE A 320 1.32 0.09 4.66
CA PHE A 320 1.33 1.19 3.68
C PHE A 320 2.69 1.33 2.98
N GLY A 321 3.27 0.23 2.53
CA GLY A 321 4.49 0.21 1.73
C GLY A 321 5.83 0.28 2.50
N LEU A 322 5.81 0.31 3.85
CA LEU A 322 7.05 0.38 4.65
C LEU A 322 8.00 -0.81 4.36
N PRO A 323 7.56 -2.09 4.36
CA PRO A 323 8.46 -3.20 4.08
C PRO A 323 9.13 -3.10 2.72
N GLU A 324 8.36 -2.73 1.70
CA GLU A 324 8.82 -2.64 0.33
C GLU A 324 9.88 -1.56 0.15
N VAL A 325 9.62 -0.36 0.68
CA VAL A 325 10.62 0.72 0.61
C VAL A 325 11.85 0.39 1.44
N VAL A 326 11.70 -0.19 2.64
CA VAL A 326 12.86 -0.55 3.48
C VAL A 326 13.74 -1.60 2.81
N ALA A 327 13.14 -2.59 2.14
CA ALA A 327 13.87 -3.58 1.36
C ALA A 327 14.64 -2.92 0.19
N GLU A 328 14.04 -1.96 -0.52
CA GLU A 328 14.74 -1.19 -1.55
C GLU A 328 15.89 -0.37 -0.96
N LEU A 329 15.69 0.29 0.19
CA LEU A 329 16.74 1.07 0.84
C LEU A 329 17.93 0.20 1.26
N ILE A 330 17.67 -1.00 1.81
CA ILE A 330 18.73 -1.96 2.17
C ILE A 330 19.48 -2.46 0.92
N GLN A 331 18.78 -2.65 -0.20
CA GLN A 331 19.40 -3.03 -1.47
C GLN A 331 20.29 -1.90 -2.05
N LEU A 332 19.89 -0.64 -1.87
CA LEU A 332 20.52 0.52 -2.51
C LEU A 332 21.62 1.18 -1.67
N LEU A 333 21.54 1.10 -0.33
CA LEU A 333 22.37 1.88 0.59
C LEU A 333 22.93 1.03 1.72
N ASP A 334 24.25 1.09 1.91
CA ASP A 334 24.96 0.39 2.98
C ASP A 334 24.86 1.15 4.31
N VAL A 335 23.81 0.84 5.09
CA VAL A 335 23.62 1.35 6.45
C VAL A 335 23.36 0.17 7.41
N PRO A 336 24.39 -0.57 7.85
CA PRO A 336 24.22 -1.86 8.54
C PRO A 336 23.39 -1.80 9.82
N LYS A 337 23.46 -0.67 10.54
CA LYS A 337 22.65 -0.46 11.75
C LYS A 337 21.16 -0.36 11.45
N PHE A 338 20.79 0.21 10.31
CA PHE A 338 19.41 0.30 9.85
C PHE A 338 18.88 -1.08 9.44
N GLU A 339 19.66 -1.82 8.65
CA GLU A 339 19.33 -3.21 8.28
C GLU A 339 19.12 -4.08 9.53
N LYS A 340 20.06 -4.00 10.49
CA LYS A 340 19.93 -4.72 11.77
C LYS A 340 18.66 -4.34 12.53
N ALA A 341 18.33 -3.05 12.59
CA ALA A 341 17.11 -2.57 13.23
C ALA A 341 15.84 -3.08 12.53
N TRP A 342 15.86 -3.15 11.19
CA TRP A 342 14.74 -3.70 10.42
C TRP A 342 14.56 -5.21 10.63
N LEU A 343 15.65 -5.98 10.58
CA LEU A 343 15.60 -7.42 10.83
C LEU A 343 15.12 -7.74 12.25
N GLN A 344 15.56 -6.96 13.25
CA GLN A 344 15.04 -7.07 14.61
C GLN A 344 13.52 -6.83 14.67
N TYR A 345 13.03 -5.82 13.93
CA TYR A 345 11.59 -5.56 13.84
C TYR A 345 10.83 -6.72 13.19
N CYS A 346 11.32 -7.21 12.05
CA CYS A 346 10.77 -8.36 11.34
C CYS A 346 10.62 -9.59 12.24
N GLU A 347 11.66 -9.90 13.03
CA GLU A 347 11.70 -11.10 13.86
C GLU A 347 10.80 -11.02 15.09
N LEU A 348 10.79 -9.85 15.75
CA LEU A 348 10.23 -9.70 17.08
C LEU A 348 8.81 -9.13 17.11
N CYS A 349 8.35 -8.46 16.03
CA CYS A 349 7.09 -7.70 16.06
C CYS A 349 5.88 -8.57 16.44
N ASN A 350 5.80 -9.80 15.92
CA ASN A 350 4.79 -10.79 16.31
C ASN A 350 5.44 -12.06 16.88
N ALA A 351 6.63 -11.97 17.47
CA ALA A 351 7.24 -13.13 18.12
C ALA A 351 6.38 -13.63 19.29
N PRO A 352 6.44 -14.95 19.61
CA PRO A 352 5.87 -15.47 20.85
C PRO A 352 6.24 -14.61 22.05
N LYS A 353 5.33 -14.46 23.01
CA LYS A 353 5.50 -13.52 24.12
C LYS A 353 6.80 -13.81 24.87
N GLU A 354 7.12 -15.08 25.08
CA GLU A 354 8.30 -15.58 25.76
C GLU A 354 9.61 -15.15 25.10
N ILE A 355 9.60 -14.91 23.79
CA ILE A 355 10.75 -14.41 23.02
C ILE A 355 10.74 -12.88 23.01
N SER A 356 9.60 -12.29 22.69
CA SER A 356 9.47 -10.83 22.58
C SER A 356 9.76 -10.12 23.91
N SER A 357 9.33 -10.65 25.05
CA SER A 357 9.48 -9.99 26.35
C SER A 357 10.92 -9.97 26.86
N GLN A 358 11.76 -10.92 26.43
CA GLN A 358 13.19 -10.94 26.74
C GLN A 358 13.94 -9.76 26.13
N VAL A 359 13.47 -9.25 24.98
CA VAL A 359 14.13 -8.17 24.23
C VAL A 359 13.39 -6.84 24.35
N LEU A 360 12.06 -6.87 24.23
CA LEU A 360 11.19 -5.70 24.20
C LEU A 360 10.53 -5.41 25.55
N GLY A 361 10.70 -6.29 26.54
CA GLY A 361 10.13 -6.15 27.88
C GLY A 361 8.68 -6.65 27.98
N GLU A 362 8.27 -6.95 29.22
CA GLU A 362 6.95 -7.55 29.54
C GLU A 362 5.73 -6.67 29.18
N SER A 363 5.94 -5.36 29.01
CA SER A 363 4.88 -4.42 28.63
C SER A 363 4.63 -4.37 27.13
N TYR A 364 5.49 -4.98 26.30
CA TYR A 364 5.31 -5.01 24.86
C TYR A 364 4.04 -5.77 24.47
N LYS A 365 3.27 -5.20 23.54
CA LYS A 365 2.07 -5.82 22.98
C LYS A 365 2.25 -5.96 21.48
N ALA A 366 2.27 -7.21 21.02
CA ALA A 366 2.30 -7.54 19.61
C ALA A 366 1.05 -6.96 18.89
N PRO A 367 1.19 -6.39 17.68
CA PRO A 367 0.09 -5.72 16.99
C PRO A 367 -0.95 -6.67 16.39
N SER A 368 -0.74 -8.00 16.44
CA SER A 368 -1.55 -9.01 15.73
C SER A 368 -1.41 -8.88 14.19
N PHE A 369 -2.44 -9.22 13.42
CA PHE A 369 -2.39 -9.31 11.95
C PHE A 369 -1.29 -10.27 11.48
N THR A 370 -1.24 -11.46 12.08
CA THR A 370 -0.20 -12.47 11.90
C THR A 370 0.04 -12.79 10.42
N ASN A 371 -1.03 -13.01 9.64
CA ASN A 371 -0.93 -13.28 8.21
C ASN A 371 -0.22 -12.15 7.45
N SER A 372 -0.59 -10.89 7.66
CA SER A 372 0.04 -9.75 6.98
C SER A 372 1.48 -9.53 7.42
N HIS A 373 1.82 -9.80 8.69
CA HIS A 373 3.19 -9.69 9.20
C HIS A 373 4.10 -10.86 8.82
N SER A 374 3.55 -11.98 8.34
CA SER A 374 4.35 -13.10 7.83
C SER A 374 5.37 -12.65 6.76
N ARG A 375 5.01 -11.63 5.96
CA ARG A 375 5.82 -11.11 4.86
C ARG A 375 7.13 -10.45 5.31
N ILE A 376 7.14 -9.80 6.46
CA ILE A 376 8.36 -9.20 7.03
C ILE A 376 9.23 -10.29 7.70
N ILE A 377 8.60 -11.31 8.29
CA ILE A 377 9.31 -12.47 8.85
C ILE A 377 9.98 -13.27 7.71
N ALA A 378 9.27 -13.48 6.60
CA ALA A 378 9.80 -14.11 5.39
C ALA A 378 11.01 -13.35 4.83
N TYR A 379 10.97 -12.01 4.83
CA TYR A 379 12.10 -11.18 4.42
C TYR A 379 13.32 -11.41 5.29
N ALA A 380 13.15 -11.36 6.62
CA ALA A 380 14.27 -11.62 7.54
C ALA A 380 14.81 -13.05 7.41
N ALA A 381 13.93 -14.04 7.23
CA ALA A 381 14.31 -15.44 7.03
C ALA A 381 15.15 -15.62 5.76
N ALA A 382 14.73 -15.02 4.65
CA ALA A 382 15.44 -15.08 3.37
C ALA A 382 16.82 -14.41 3.47
N LEU A 383 16.89 -13.20 4.06
CA LEU A 383 18.15 -12.46 4.16
C LEU A 383 19.18 -13.14 5.09
N LYS A 384 18.71 -13.83 6.14
CA LYS A 384 19.56 -14.56 7.09
C LYS A 384 19.82 -16.02 6.72
N GLY A 385 19.10 -16.58 5.74
CA GLY A 385 19.09 -18.01 5.47
C GLY A 385 18.55 -18.85 6.64
N ASP A 386 17.62 -18.31 7.43
CA ASP A 386 17.09 -18.96 8.63
C ASP A 386 15.85 -19.81 8.31
N ASN A 387 16.05 -21.13 8.20
CA ASN A 387 14.99 -22.09 7.91
C ASN A 387 13.92 -22.17 9.01
N LYS A 388 14.25 -21.92 10.28
CA LYS A 388 13.26 -21.94 11.38
C LYS A 388 12.38 -20.71 11.30
N LEU A 389 12.97 -19.56 11.01
CA LEU A 389 12.22 -18.33 10.79
C LEU A 389 11.36 -18.41 9.52
N ALA A 390 11.85 -19.07 8.47
CA ALA A 390 11.07 -19.35 7.26
C ALA A 390 9.86 -20.25 7.55
N ALA A 391 10.04 -21.34 8.31
CA ALA A 391 8.94 -22.21 8.72
C ALA A 391 7.90 -21.46 9.56
N ARG A 392 8.33 -20.59 10.49
CA ARG A 392 7.42 -19.71 11.24
C ARG A 392 6.65 -18.77 10.30
N ALA A 393 7.33 -18.10 9.37
CA ALA A 393 6.67 -17.22 8.41
C ALA A 393 5.64 -17.97 7.56
N ALA A 394 5.95 -19.20 7.10
CA ALA A 394 5.01 -20.02 6.35
C ALA A 394 3.78 -20.39 7.19
N ALA A 395 3.94 -20.79 8.45
CA ALA A 395 2.84 -21.07 9.36
C ALA A 395 2.01 -19.80 9.68
N ASP A 396 2.68 -18.68 9.99
CA ASP A 396 2.02 -17.39 10.22
C ASP A 396 1.21 -16.94 9.01
N PHE A 397 1.66 -17.26 7.79
CA PHE A 397 0.93 -16.99 6.55
C PHE A 397 -0.23 -17.99 6.32
N LEU A 398 0.04 -19.29 6.33
CA LEU A 398 -0.90 -20.33 5.87
C LEU A 398 -1.92 -20.77 6.94
N ASP A 399 -1.63 -20.61 8.22
CA ASP A 399 -2.55 -21.04 9.29
C ASP A 399 -3.46 -19.88 9.75
N HIS A 400 -3.03 -18.63 9.55
CA HIS A 400 -3.78 -17.45 9.98
C HIS A 400 -4.46 -16.69 8.83
N GLN A 401 -4.51 -17.28 7.63
CA GLN A 401 -5.28 -16.73 6.49
C GLN A 401 -6.79 -16.69 6.76
N TRP A 402 -7.26 -17.58 7.63
CA TRP A 402 -8.66 -17.75 8.00
C TRP A 402 -8.75 -17.90 9.52
N LYS A 403 -9.89 -17.56 10.11
CA LYS A 403 -10.14 -17.85 11.54
C LYS A 403 -10.64 -19.28 11.70
N ASP A 404 -11.96 -19.46 11.71
CA ASP A 404 -12.60 -20.76 11.99
C ASP A 404 -13.23 -21.41 10.75
N TRP A 405 -13.17 -20.73 9.59
CA TRP A 405 -13.80 -21.19 8.37
C TRP A 405 -13.01 -20.75 7.14
N LYS A 406 -12.92 -21.64 6.14
CA LYS A 406 -12.28 -21.39 4.86
C LYS A 406 -13.35 -21.22 3.77
N PRO A 407 -13.42 -20.06 3.09
CA PRO A 407 -14.33 -19.89 1.98
C PRO A 407 -13.93 -20.76 0.79
N LYS A 408 -14.93 -21.08 -0.04
CA LYS A 408 -14.66 -21.50 -1.41
C LYS A 408 -14.26 -20.30 -2.24
N LEU A 409 -13.36 -20.50 -3.21
CA LEU A 409 -12.99 -19.48 -4.19
C LEU A 409 -14.05 -19.42 -5.29
N GLU A 410 -15.26 -19.08 -4.89
CA GLU A 410 -16.47 -19.06 -5.70
C GLU A 410 -17.27 -17.81 -5.30
N THR A 411 -18.11 -17.35 -6.21
CA THR A 411 -19.12 -16.32 -5.94
C THR A 411 -20.50 -16.95 -5.85
N GLU A 412 -21.38 -16.31 -5.09
CA GLU A 412 -22.81 -16.64 -5.03
C GLU A 412 -23.58 -15.66 -5.90
N HIS A 413 -24.44 -16.19 -6.77
CA HIS A 413 -25.30 -15.37 -7.62
C HIS A 413 -26.58 -14.99 -6.86
N ILE A 414 -26.90 -13.69 -6.81
CA ILE A 414 -28.09 -13.16 -6.17
C ILE A 414 -28.89 -12.36 -7.21
N ASP A 415 -30.19 -12.62 -7.31
CA ASP A 415 -31.11 -11.96 -8.23
C ASP A 415 -32.51 -11.75 -7.62
N GLY A 416 -33.48 -11.32 -8.43
CA GLY A 416 -34.87 -11.20 -8.00
C GLY A 416 -35.14 -10.02 -7.06
N THR A 417 -35.87 -10.25 -5.97
CA THR A 417 -36.33 -9.19 -5.05
C THR A 417 -35.31 -8.75 -4.02
N GLU A 418 -34.21 -9.49 -3.86
CA GLU A 418 -33.18 -9.20 -2.85
C GLU A 418 -32.21 -8.08 -3.30
N VAL A 419 -32.10 -7.85 -4.62
CA VAL A 419 -31.13 -6.92 -5.21
C VAL A 419 -31.75 -6.08 -6.32
N LEU A 420 -31.18 -4.90 -6.55
CA LEU A 420 -31.64 -4.00 -7.62
C LEU A 420 -31.29 -4.54 -9.01
N ASN A 421 -30.07 -5.08 -9.17
CA ASN A 421 -29.58 -5.74 -10.37
C ASN A 421 -29.02 -7.11 -9.96
N PRO A 422 -29.08 -8.14 -10.81
CA PRO A 422 -28.40 -9.41 -10.55
C PRO A 422 -26.90 -9.19 -10.31
N ILE A 423 -26.35 -9.84 -9.30
CA ILE A 423 -24.96 -9.70 -8.88
C ILE A 423 -24.35 -11.04 -8.52
N ASP A 424 -23.03 -11.09 -8.55
CA ASP A 424 -22.25 -12.14 -7.94
C ASP A 424 -21.52 -11.55 -6.72
N GLU A 425 -21.61 -12.23 -5.58
CA GLU A 425 -20.98 -11.78 -4.35
C GLU A 425 -20.06 -12.82 -3.72
N ALA A 426 -19.11 -12.33 -2.94
CA ALA A 426 -18.29 -13.12 -2.04
C ALA A 426 -18.22 -12.38 -0.71
N THR A 427 -19.19 -12.64 0.17
CA THR A 427 -19.39 -11.90 1.43
C THR A 427 -18.20 -11.95 2.40
N TRP A 428 -17.29 -12.89 2.18
CA TRP A 428 -16.04 -13.03 2.94
C TRP A 428 -14.94 -12.07 2.50
N VAL A 429 -15.09 -11.40 1.34
CA VAL A 429 -14.10 -10.48 0.80
C VAL A 429 -14.21 -9.10 1.46
N SER A 430 -13.06 -8.53 1.79
CA SER A 430 -12.88 -7.10 2.06
C SER A 430 -11.60 -6.65 1.39
N THR A 431 -11.51 -5.37 1.04
CA THR A 431 -10.36 -4.85 0.28
C THR A 431 -9.08 -4.84 1.08
N ASN A 432 -9.15 -4.48 2.36
CA ASN A 432 -8.07 -4.70 3.32
C ASN A 432 -7.57 -6.16 3.35
N GLY A 433 -8.51 -7.11 3.40
CA GLY A 433 -8.20 -8.54 3.43
C GLY A 433 -7.54 -9.01 2.15
N ALA A 434 -8.08 -8.64 0.99
CA ALA A 434 -7.56 -9.00 -0.33
C ALA A 434 -6.15 -8.40 -0.55
N ALA A 435 -5.96 -7.10 -0.29
CA ALA A 435 -4.70 -6.42 -0.49
C ALA A 435 -3.59 -6.98 0.41
N GLN A 436 -3.83 -7.09 1.72
CA GLN A 436 -2.80 -7.54 2.66
C GLN A 436 -2.51 -9.03 2.54
N TRP A 437 -3.53 -9.87 2.32
CA TRP A 437 -3.28 -11.28 2.02
C TRP A 437 -2.51 -11.41 0.70
N GLY A 438 -2.88 -10.65 -0.33
CA GLY A 438 -2.24 -10.68 -1.65
C GLY A 438 -0.76 -10.27 -1.59
N LEU A 439 -0.44 -9.19 -0.87
CA LEU A 439 0.95 -8.78 -0.64
C LEU A 439 1.73 -9.84 0.15
N ALA A 440 1.15 -10.40 1.21
CA ALA A 440 1.81 -11.47 1.97
C ALA A 440 2.02 -12.74 1.14
N ALA A 441 1.03 -13.13 0.32
CA ALA A 441 1.10 -14.25 -0.61
C ALA A 441 2.22 -14.09 -1.63
N ILE A 442 2.28 -12.91 -2.26
CA ILE A 442 3.30 -12.54 -3.24
C ILE A 442 4.70 -12.65 -2.62
N GLN A 443 4.86 -12.09 -1.43
CA GLN A 443 6.17 -11.93 -0.79
C GLN A 443 6.65 -13.22 -0.13
N ALA A 444 5.79 -13.94 0.60
CA ALA A 444 6.14 -15.23 1.18
C ALA A 444 6.52 -16.25 0.10
N SER A 445 5.74 -16.32 -0.99
CA SER A 445 6.04 -17.24 -2.11
C SER A 445 7.34 -16.90 -2.83
N ALA A 446 7.74 -15.62 -2.84
CA ALA A 446 8.99 -15.19 -3.43
C ALA A 446 10.21 -15.46 -2.53
N LEU A 447 10.07 -15.16 -1.24
CA LEU A 447 11.18 -15.13 -0.27
C LEU A 447 11.45 -16.50 0.36
N ILE A 448 10.41 -17.30 0.60
CA ILE A 448 10.50 -18.59 1.31
C ILE A 448 9.70 -19.71 0.60
N PRO A 449 9.81 -19.88 -0.74
CA PRO A 449 8.99 -20.84 -1.50
C PRO A 449 9.10 -22.28 -1.00
N LYS A 450 10.27 -22.67 -0.47
CA LYS A 450 10.50 -23.99 0.11
C LYS A 450 9.65 -24.21 1.36
N ALA A 451 9.68 -23.28 2.32
CA ALA A 451 8.91 -23.39 3.55
C ALA A 451 7.39 -23.38 3.28
N VAL A 452 6.93 -22.55 2.32
CA VAL A 452 5.52 -22.55 1.87
C VAL A 452 5.12 -23.88 1.22
N SER A 453 6.04 -24.54 0.54
CA SER A 453 5.78 -25.83 -0.11
C SER A 453 5.74 -27.00 0.86
N GLU A 454 6.49 -26.91 1.96
CA GLU A 454 6.66 -28.00 2.95
C GLU A 454 5.65 -27.94 4.10
N HIS A 455 4.96 -26.82 4.31
CA HIS A 455 3.91 -26.63 5.32
C HIS A 455 2.59 -27.29 4.93
#